data_AF-A0A0C9WD99-F1
#
_entry.id   AF-A0A0C9WD99-F1
#
_cell.length_a   1.000
_cell.length_b   1.000
_cell.length_c   1.000
_cell.angle_alpha   90.00
_cell.angle_beta   90.00
_cell.angle_gamma   90.00
#
_symmetry.space_group_name_H-M   'P 1'
#
loop_
_entity.id
_entity.type
_entity.pdbx_description
1 polymer ?
#
loop_
_entity_poly.entity_id
_entity_poly.type
_entity_poly.pdbx_seq_one_letter_code
_entity_poly.pdbx_strand_id
1 'polypeptide(L)'
;MASSEKHSPWNSHRLFGSFYLDLKAAVLEFIGTTFFLLLGLGGIQAATGEALVSGSNIEHVLYIATCMGFSLLVTAWLFFRVTGGLFNPNITLALFLVGVVGPVRFVLFCIAQLLGSIAASAILYGLTPGPLSVNTFLQQGINSAQGVFIEMFITAALVVAVLLLAVEKHEATPFAPVGVGLTLFVGHLWAVFYTGACMNTARAFGPAVVTGFNFPEHSKHWVYWVGPFLGSLLGSAFYAILKFMNYQELNPAQASTRPEDSPDAPTLFGGSEKEARKPESSGGADNASSSNVKRKPNGSEA
;
A
#
# COMPACT_ATOMS: atom_id res chain seq x y z
N MET A 1 17.86 -30.48 11.37
CA MET A 1 18.08 -29.74 10.11
C MET A 1 16.94 -30.07 9.17
N ALA A 2 15.88 -29.25 9.17
CA ALA A 2 14.79 -29.39 8.20
C ALA A 2 15.20 -28.65 6.92
N SER A 3 15.21 -29.36 5.79
CA SER A 3 15.56 -28.80 4.49
C SER A 3 14.54 -27.74 4.09
N SER A 4 15.02 -26.52 3.85
CA SER A 4 14.26 -25.47 3.17
C SER A 4 13.96 -25.92 1.74
N GLU A 5 12.72 -26.36 1.50
CA GLU A 5 12.20 -26.47 0.14
C GLU A 5 12.09 -25.05 -0.43
N LYS A 6 12.96 -24.73 -1.39
CA LYS A 6 12.79 -23.55 -2.24
C LYS A 6 11.52 -23.75 -3.06
N HIS A 7 10.42 -23.12 -2.63
CA HIS A 7 9.20 -23.05 -3.41
C HIS A 7 9.49 -22.31 -4.73
N SER A 8 9.43 -23.05 -5.84
CA SER A 8 9.39 -22.46 -7.18
C SER A 8 8.10 -21.62 -7.31
N PRO A 9 8.18 -20.37 -7.79
CA PRO A 9 7.01 -19.50 -7.91
C PRO A 9 5.99 -19.96 -8.97
N TRP A 10 6.31 -20.99 -9.76
CA TRP A 10 5.50 -21.42 -10.91
C TRP A 10 5.21 -22.93 -10.87
N ASN A 11 4.28 -23.35 -10.00
CA ASN A 11 3.71 -24.70 -10.02
C ASN A 11 2.40 -24.72 -10.84
N SER A 12 2.46 -25.28 -12.05
CA SER A 12 1.37 -25.32 -13.04
C SER A 12 0.11 -26.07 -12.57
N HIS A 13 0.23 -27.02 -11.65
CA HIS A 13 -0.90 -27.81 -11.11
C HIS A 13 -1.86 -27.02 -10.20
N ARG A 14 -1.55 -25.76 -9.82
CA ARG A 14 -2.42 -24.92 -8.96
C ARG A 14 -3.29 -23.91 -9.71
N LEU A 15 -3.07 -23.71 -11.02
CA LEU A 15 -3.68 -22.63 -11.80
C LEU A 15 -5.23 -22.66 -11.85
N PHE A 16 -5.84 -23.86 -11.79
CA PHE A 16 -7.31 -24.00 -11.94
C PHE A 16 -8.04 -24.36 -10.65
N GLY A 17 -7.36 -25.01 -9.68
CA GLY A 17 -7.87 -25.11 -8.30
C GLY A 17 -7.88 -23.75 -7.59
N SER A 18 -7.00 -22.83 -7.99
CA SER A 18 -7.01 -21.43 -7.55
C SER A 18 -8.05 -20.58 -8.26
N PHE A 19 -8.49 -20.94 -9.47
CA PHE A 19 -9.35 -20.08 -10.30
C PHE A 19 -10.65 -19.69 -9.59
N TYR A 20 -11.31 -20.64 -8.90
CA TYR A 20 -12.52 -20.34 -8.13
C TYR A 20 -12.27 -19.35 -6.98
N LEU A 21 -11.12 -19.46 -6.30
CA LEU A 21 -10.72 -18.52 -5.26
C LEU A 21 -10.32 -17.16 -5.84
N ASP A 22 -9.64 -17.16 -6.99
CA ASP A 22 -9.25 -15.95 -7.72
C ASP A 22 -10.49 -15.21 -8.22
N LEU A 23 -11.51 -15.93 -8.68
CA LEU A 23 -12.79 -15.35 -9.07
C LEU A 23 -13.53 -14.75 -7.87
N LYS A 24 -13.57 -15.44 -6.72
CA LYS A 24 -14.12 -14.88 -5.47
C LYS A 24 -13.40 -13.60 -5.05
N ALA A 25 -12.07 -13.62 -5.09
CA ALA A 25 -11.25 -12.46 -4.77
C ALA A 25 -11.49 -11.31 -5.76
N ALA A 26 -11.67 -11.61 -7.05
CA ALA A 26 -12.00 -10.62 -8.07
C ALA A 26 -13.38 -9.97 -7.83
N VAL A 27 -14.40 -10.74 -7.43
CA VAL A 27 -15.71 -10.17 -7.04
C VAL A 27 -15.55 -9.21 -5.86
N LEU A 28 -14.72 -9.56 -4.88
CA LEU A 28 -14.48 -8.71 -3.70
C LEU A 28 -13.65 -7.47 -4.06
N GLU A 29 -12.71 -7.57 -5.00
CA GLU A 29 -12.02 -6.41 -5.58
C GLU A 29 -12.96 -5.50 -6.36
N PHE A 30 -13.93 -6.05 -7.10
CA PHE A 30 -14.97 -5.26 -7.77
C PHE A 30 -15.79 -4.46 -6.73
N ILE A 31 -16.26 -5.11 -5.67
CA ILE A 31 -17.03 -4.46 -4.60
C ILE A 31 -16.19 -3.40 -3.90
N GLY A 32 -14.96 -3.73 -3.51
CA GLY A 32 -14.08 -2.80 -2.81
C GLY A 32 -13.64 -1.62 -3.69
N THR A 33 -13.37 -1.84 -4.98
CA THR A 33 -13.09 -0.74 -5.93
C THR A 33 -14.30 0.15 -6.13
N THR A 34 -15.50 -0.46 -6.22
CA THR A 34 -16.75 0.29 -6.29
C THR A 34 -16.90 1.18 -5.06
N PHE A 35 -16.65 0.63 -3.87
CA PHE A 35 -16.80 1.36 -2.61
C PHE A 35 -15.74 2.48 -2.45
N PHE A 36 -14.48 2.18 -2.75
CA PHE A 36 -13.37 3.13 -2.76
C PHE A 36 -13.68 4.32 -3.69
N LEU A 37 -14.03 4.04 -4.94
CA LEU A 37 -14.26 5.10 -5.91
C LEU A 37 -15.60 5.81 -5.70
N LEU A 38 -16.62 5.14 -5.17
CA LEU A 38 -17.88 5.81 -4.83
C LEU A 38 -17.67 6.88 -3.76
N LEU A 39 -16.95 6.55 -2.68
CA LEU A 39 -16.65 7.50 -1.60
C LEU A 39 -15.68 8.61 -2.06
N GLY A 40 -14.63 8.25 -2.81
CA GLY A 40 -13.62 9.20 -3.28
C GLY A 40 -14.17 10.16 -4.35
N LEU A 41 -14.74 9.61 -5.43
CA LEU A 41 -15.32 10.40 -6.51
C LEU A 41 -16.57 11.18 -6.05
N GLY A 42 -17.32 10.65 -5.08
CA GLY A 42 -18.44 11.37 -4.48
C GLY A 42 -18.00 12.69 -3.84
N GLY A 43 -16.84 12.69 -3.17
CA GLY A 43 -16.21 13.92 -2.67
C GLY A 43 -15.83 14.87 -3.81
N ILE A 44 -15.27 14.38 -4.91
CA ILE A 44 -14.93 15.23 -6.07
C ILE A 44 -16.18 15.87 -6.68
N GLN A 45 -17.26 15.11 -6.83
CA GLN A 45 -18.53 15.61 -7.35
C GLN A 45 -19.12 16.69 -6.44
N ALA A 46 -19.10 16.48 -5.11
CA ALA A 46 -19.55 17.46 -4.13
C ALA A 46 -18.72 18.76 -4.19
N ALA A 47 -17.39 18.64 -4.27
CA ALA A 47 -16.48 19.77 -4.36
C ALA A 47 -16.75 20.62 -5.62
N THR A 48 -17.02 19.96 -6.75
CA THR A 48 -17.31 20.63 -8.02
C THR A 48 -18.67 21.34 -7.99
N GLY A 49 -19.67 20.74 -7.32
CA GLY A 49 -20.97 21.38 -7.10
C GLY A 49 -20.88 22.67 -6.29
N GLU A 50 -20.06 22.68 -5.23
CA GLU A 50 -19.82 23.85 -4.38
C GLU A 50 -18.90 24.90 -5.03
N ALA A 51 -17.91 24.49 -5.84
CA ALA A 51 -16.96 25.40 -6.50
C ALA A 51 -17.64 26.42 -7.45
N LEU A 52 -18.86 26.14 -7.90
CA LEU A 52 -19.72 27.08 -8.64
C LEU A 52 -20.19 28.28 -7.81
N VAL A 53 -19.95 28.28 -6.48
CA VAL A 53 -20.52 29.22 -5.52
C VAL A 53 -19.48 30.19 -4.92
N SER A 54 -18.18 30.02 -5.25
CA SER A 54 -16.97 30.80 -4.82
C SER A 54 -16.10 30.05 -3.82
N GLY A 55 -14.84 29.80 -4.18
CA GLY A 55 -13.83 29.21 -3.30
C GLY A 55 -12.41 29.38 -3.84
N SER A 56 -11.41 29.30 -2.96
CA SER A 56 -10.00 29.28 -3.35
C SER A 56 -9.62 27.94 -3.99
N ASN A 57 -8.79 27.96 -5.04
CA ASN A 57 -8.28 26.74 -5.66
C ASN A 57 -7.57 25.80 -4.66
N ILE A 58 -7.00 26.34 -3.58
CA ILE A 58 -6.29 25.56 -2.57
C ILE A 58 -7.27 24.74 -1.72
N GLU A 59 -8.40 25.33 -1.30
CA GLU A 59 -9.42 24.64 -0.50
C GLU A 59 -10.05 23.49 -1.30
N HIS A 60 -10.32 23.73 -2.58
CA HIS A 60 -10.84 22.72 -3.49
C HIS A 60 -9.88 21.53 -3.64
N VAL A 61 -8.58 21.81 -3.85
CA VAL A 61 -7.54 20.76 -3.94
C VAL A 61 -7.41 19.99 -2.63
N LEU A 62 -7.41 20.69 -1.49
CA LEU A 62 -7.32 20.06 -0.16
C LEU A 62 -8.53 19.14 0.11
N TYR A 63 -9.74 19.59 -0.23
CA TYR A 63 -10.95 18.80 -0.08
C TYR A 63 -10.90 17.52 -0.93
N ILE A 64 -10.60 17.65 -2.23
CA ILE A 64 -10.45 16.50 -3.14
C ILE A 64 -9.39 15.54 -2.64
N ALA A 65 -8.22 16.05 -2.25
CA ALA A 65 -7.13 15.22 -1.75
C ALA A 65 -7.56 14.43 -0.50
N THR A 66 -8.24 15.10 0.44
CA THR A 66 -8.78 14.48 1.65
C THR A 66 -9.76 13.36 1.30
N CYS A 67 -10.75 13.63 0.45
CA CYS A 67 -11.75 12.64 0.04
C CYS A 67 -11.11 11.40 -0.59
N MET A 68 -10.21 11.58 -1.55
CA MET A 68 -9.58 10.46 -2.25
C MET A 68 -8.64 9.66 -1.34
N GLY A 69 -7.76 10.36 -0.61
CA GLY A 69 -6.79 9.74 0.31
C GLY A 69 -7.46 8.95 1.44
N PHE A 70 -8.43 9.55 2.13
CA PHE A 70 -9.15 8.88 3.21
C PHE A 70 -10.12 7.82 2.69
N SER A 71 -10.69 7.98 1.50
CA SER A 71 -11.46 6.91 0.88
C SER A 71 -10.60 5.66 0.69
N LEU A 72 -9.39 5.81 0.12
CA LEU A 72 -8.48 4.66 -0.03
C LEU A 72 -8.09 4.10 1.33
N LEU A 73 -7.73 4.95 2.29
CA LEU A 73 -7.37 4.54 3.64
C LEU A 73 -8.45 3.65 4.25
N VAL A 74 -9.68 4.15 4.35
CA VAL A 74 -10.79 3.46 5.03
C VAL A 74 -11.15 2.18 4.30
N THR A 75 -11.29 2.24 2.98
CA THR A 75 -11.68 1.06 2.20
C THR A 75 -10.58 0.00 2.19
N ALA A 76 -9.32 0.38 2.02
CA ALA A 76 -8.20 -0.56 2.13
C ALA A 76 -8.11 -1.14 3.54
N TRP A 77 -8.37 -0.37 4.60
CA TRP A 77 -8.40 -0.88 5.98
C TRP A 77 -9.47 -1.95 6.19
N LEU A 78 -10.68 -1.72 5.67
CA LEU A 78 -11.80 -2.67 5.77
C LEU A 78 -11.54 -3.96 4.97
N PHE A 79 -10.93 -3.84 3.80
CA PHE A 79 -10.73 -4.96 2.87
C PHE A 79 -9.32 -5.57 2.93
N PHE A 80 -8.44 -5.06 3.80
CA PHE A 80 -7.03 -5.47 3.86
C PHE A 80 -6.88 -6.98 4.04
N ARG A 81 -7.70 -7.57 4.90
CA ARG A 81 -7.72 -9.02 5.16
C ARG A 81 -8.58 -9.84 4.20
N VAL A 82 -9.31 -9.18 3.29
CA VAL A 82 -10.25 -9.82 2.37
C VAL A 82 -9.54 -10.14 1.05
N THR A 83 -8.98 -9.13 0.39
CA THR A 83 -8.26 -9.26 -0.89
C THR A 83 -6.86 -8.64 -0.87
N GLY A 84 -6.50 -7.95 0.21
CA GLY A 84 -5.38 -7.01 0.24
C GLY A 84 -5.80 -5.56 -0.06
N GLY A 85 -7.03 -5.34 -0.56
CA GLY A 85 -7.57 -4.03 -0.87
C GLY A 85 -6.78 -3.29 -1.95
N LEU A 86 -6.59 -3.91 -3.12
CA LEU A 86 -5.72 -3.37 -4.18
C LEU A 86 -6.36 -2.20 -4.91
N PHE A 87 -7.60 -2.39 -5.37
CA PHE A 87 -8.50 -1.39 -5.96
C PHE A 87 -7.94 -0.56 -7.12
N ASN A 88 -6.85 -1.02 -7.71
CA ASN A 88 -6.05 -0.27 -8.67
C ASN A 88 -5.27 -1.24 -9.58
N PRO A 89 -5.50 -1.20 -10.91
CA PRO A 89 -4.76 -2.04 -11.86
C PRO A 89 -3.25 -1.82 -11.80
N ASN A 90 -2.79 -0.61 -11.50
CA ASN A 90 -1.37 -0.24 -11.42
C ASN A 90 -0.70 -0.81 -10.15
N ILE A 91 -1.43 -0.87 -9.04
CA ILE A 91 -0.97 -1.58 -7.82
C ILE A 91 -0.95 -3.09 -8.07
N THR A 92 -1.99 -3.62 -8.71
CA THR A 92 -2.05 -5.04 -9.09
C THR A 92 -0.89 -5.43 -10.00
N LEU A 93 -0.54 -4.56 -10.96
CA LEU A 93 0.63 -4.74 -11.83
C LEU A 93 1.93 -4.75 -11.03
N ALA A 94 2.13 -3.80 -10.12
CA ALA A 94 3.35 -3.77 -9.29
C ALA A 94 3.50 -5.06 -8.46
N LEU A 95 2.40 -5.54 -7.86
CA LEU A 95 2.37 -6.80 -7.11
C LEU A 95 2.59 -8.03 -8.01
N PHE A 96 2.12 -8.00 -9.27
CA PHE A 96 2.43 -9.02 -10.26
C PHE A 96 3.92 -9.04 -10.60
N LEU A 97 4.53 -7.87 -10.84
CA LEU A 97 5.95 -7.75 -11.19
C LEU A 97 6.88 -8.24 -10.08
N VAL A 98 6.51 -8.05 -8.80
CA VAL A 98 7.30 -8.56 -7.67
C VAL A 98 6.92 -9.99 -7.25
N GLY A 99 6.03 -10.67 -7.99
CA GLY A 99 5.66 -12.07 -7.77
C GLY A 99 4.67 -12.33 -6.62
N VAL A 100 4.01 -11.30 -6.11
CA VAL A 100 2.97 -11.42 -5.06
C VAL A 100 1.63 -11.87 -5.64
N VAL A 101 1.28 -11.41 -6.84
CA VAL A 101 0.04 -11.77 -7.54
C VAL A 101 0.37 -12.62 -8.76
N GLY A 102 -0.31 -13.77 -8.91
CA GLY A 102 -0.17 -14.62 -10.09
C GLY A 102 -0.90 -14.06 -11.33
N PRO A 103 -0.58 -14.52 -12.55
CA PRO A 103 -1.08 -13.95 -13.80
C PRO A 103 -2.59 -14.03 -13.97
N VAL A 104 -3.22 -15.14 -13.56
CA VAL A 104 -4.69 -15.30 -13.64
C VAL A 104 -5.39 -14.29 -12.74
N ARG A 105 -4.94 -14.18 -11.47
CA ARG A 105 -5.48 -13.22 -10.51
C ARG A 105 -5.24 -11.77 -10.97
N PHE A 106 -4.07 -11.47 -11.53
CA PHE A 106 -3.76 -10.16 -12.09
C PHE A 106 -4.81 -9.73 -13.12
N VAL A 107 -5.09 -10.57 -14.12
CA VAL A 107 -6.08 -10.27 -15.16
C VAL A 107 -7.47 -10.11 -14.57
N LEU A 108 -7.90 -11.02 -13.69
CA LEU A 108 -9.23 -10.95 -13.06
C LEU A 108 -9.39 -9.69 -12.19
N PHE A 109 -8.35 -9.29 -11.45
CA PHE A 109 -8.37 -8.09 -10.63
C PHE A 109 -8.44 -6.83 -11.48
N CYS A 110 -7.64 -6.73 -12.56
CA CYS A 110 -7.72 -5.58 -13.47
C CYS A 110 -9.12 -5.42 -14.06
N ILE A 111 -9.74 -6.52 -14.51
CA ILE A 111 -11.13 -6.49 -15.02
C ILE A 111 -12.10 -6.05 -13.91
N ALA A 112 -12.01 -6.66 -12.72
CA ALA A 112 -12.87 -6.32 -11.59
C ALA A 112 -12.76 -4.85 -11.17
N GLN A 113 -11.55 -4.31 -11.13
CA GLN A 113 -11.29 -2.92 -10.75
C GLN A 113 -11.84 -1.94 -11.79
N LEU A 114 -11.65 -2.22 -13.09
CA LEU A 114 -12.23 -1.42 -14.17
C LEU A 114 -13.77 -1.43 -14.10
N LEU A 115 -14.38 -2.61 -13.95
CA LEU A 115 -15.83 -2.74 -13.80
C LEU A 115 -16.34 -2.04 -12.53
N GLY A 116 -15.61 -2.17 -11.43
CA GLY A 116 -15.97 -1.52 -10.16
C GLY A 116 -15.93 0.00 -10.27
N SER A 117 -14.97 0.55 -11.01
CA SER A 117 -14.94 1.99 -11.29
C SER A 117 -16.10 2.45 -12.16
N ILE A 118 -16.51 1.67 -13.17
CA ILE A 118 -17.69 1.99 -13.98
C ILE A 118 -18.93 2.00 -13.08
N ALA A 119 -19.09 0.97 -12.25
CA ALA A 119 -20.22 0.86 -11.32
C ALA A 119 -20.26 2.05 -10.34
N ALA A 120 -19.14 2.41 -9.71
CA ALA A 120 -19.05 3.57 -8.83
C ALA A 120 -19.47 4.87 -9.53
N SER A 121 -18.98 5.07 -10.76
CA SER A 121 -19.25 6.28 -11.54
C SER A 121 -20.72 6.37 -11.97
N ALA A 122 -21.32 5.24 -12.37
CA ALA A 122 -22.73 5.18 -12.76
C ALA A 122 -23.67 5.36 -11.56
N ILE A 123 -23.35 4.74 -10.43
CA ILE A 123 -24.08 4.95 -9.17
C ILE A 123 -24.00 6.43 -8.78
N LEU A 124 -22.80 7.01 -8.78
CA LEU A 124 -22.61 8.41 -8.43
C LEU A 124 -23.42 9.33 -9.34
N TYR A 125 -23.36 9.12 -10.66
CA TYR A 125 -24.14 9.88 -11.64
C TYR A 125 -25.66 9.81 -11.37
N GLY A 126 -26.17 8.64 -10.97
CA GLY A 126 -27.59 8.49 -10.61
C GLY A 126 -27.97 9.11 -9.26
N LEU A 127 -27.02 9.27 -8.33
CA LEU A 127 -27.26 9.78 -6.98
C LEU A 127 -27.09 11.31 -6.85
N THR A 128 -26.33 11.94 -7.75
CA THR A 128 -26.02 13.37 -7.67
C THR A 128 -26.69 14.17 -8.78
N PRO A 129 -27.11 15.43 -8.51
CA PRO A 129 -27.69 16.28 -9.54
C PRO A 129 -26.64 16.73 -10.56
N GLY A 130 -27.09 16.97 -11.79
CA GLY A 130 -26.27 17.53 -12.86
C GLY A 130 -25.38 16.50 -13.58
N PRO A 131 -24.47 16.96 -14.46
CA PRO A 131 -23.53 16.08 -15.14
C PRO A 131 -22.48 15.52 -14.16
N LEU A 132 -21.96 14.35 -14.49
CA LEU A 132 -20.85 13.75 -13.77
C LEU A 132 -19.54 14.52 -14.09
N SER A 133 -18.94 15.12 -13.06
CA SER A 133 -17.79 16.03 -13.17
C SER A 133 -16.59 15.55 -12.35
N VAL A 134 -16.28 14.24 -12.44
CA VAL A 134 -15.19 13.60 -11.68
C VAL A 134 -14.07 13.05 -12.56
N ASN A 135 -14.13 13.34 -13.86
CA ASN A 135 -13.15 12.94 -14.84
C ASN A 135 -11.78 13.56 -14.56
N THR A 136 -10.73 12.85 -14.94
CA THR A 136 -9.37 13.37 -14.98
C THR A 136 -9.07 13.93 -16.37
N PHE A 137 -8.53 15.14 -16.42
CA PHE A 137 -8.06 15.77 -17.65
C PHE A 137 -6.81 16.61 -17.36
N LEU A 138 -6.02 16.89 -18.39
CA LEU A 138 -4.87 17.77 -18.27
C LEU A 138 -5.34 19.22 -18.23
N GLN A 139 -4.91 19.95 -17.22
CA GLN A 139 -5.21 21.37 -17.10
C GLN A 139 -4.57 22.18 -18.23
N GLN A 140 -5.16 23.33 -18.55
CA GLN A 140 -4.60 24.25 -19.54
C GLN A 140 -3.14 24.59 -19.20
N GLY A 141 -2.26 24.49 -20.19
CA GLY A 141 -0.81 24.70 -20.02
C GLY A 141 -0.01 23.43 -19.72
N ILE A 142 -0.67 22.29 -19.42
CA ILE A 142 -0.01 21.00 -19.25
C ILE A 142 -0.01 20.21 -20.55
N ASN A 143 1.20 19.94 -21.06
CA ASN A 143 1.38 19.06 -22.22
C ASN A 143 1.33 17.57 -21.79
N SER A 144 1.16 16.68 -22.77
CA SER A 144 1.00 15.25 -22.48
C SER A 144 2.21 14.63 -21.80
N ALA A 145 3.43 15.06 -22.12
CA ALA A 145 4.62 14.54 -21.46
C ALA A 145 4.64 14.92 -19.97
N GLN A 146 4.38 16.19 -19.65
CA GLN A 146 4.25 16.64 -18.26
C GLN A 146 3.18 15.84 -17.51
N GLY A 147 2.01 15.63 -18.12
CA GLY A 147 0.96 14.80 -17.54
C GLY A 147 1.42 13.36 -17.25
N VAL A 148 2.08 12.72 -18.22
CA VAL A 148 2.63 11.36 -18.06
C VAL A 148 3.64 11.29 -16.92
N PHE A 149 4.59 12.24 -16.84
CA PHE A 149 5.61 12.24 -15.80
C PHE A 149 5.05 12.54 -14.41
N ILE A 150 4.11 13.48 -14.29
CA ILE A 150 3.41 13.75 -13.03
C ILE A 150 2.73 12.47 -12.55
N GLU A 151 1.88 11.86 -13.38
CA GLU A 151 1.17 10.62 -13.07
C GLU A 151 2.11 9.44 -12.77
N MET A 152 3.24 9.34 -13.48
CA MET A 152 4.27 8.34 -13.24
C MET A 152 4.86 8.48 -11.83
N PHE A 153 5.26 9.68 -11.41
CA PHE A 153 5.91 9.87 -10.11
C PHE A 153 4.95 9.68 -8.93
N ILE A 154 3.72 10.21 -9.02
CA ILE A 154 2.73 10.03 -7.95
C ILE A 154 2.27 8.57 -7.85
N THR A 155 2.16 7.85 -8.97
CA THR A 155 1.86 6.41 -8.96
C THR A 155 3.03 5.60 -8.42
N ALA A 156 4.27 5.95 -8.77
CA ALA A 156 5.46 5.29 -8.25
C ALA A 156 5.54 5.44 -6.72
N ALA A 157 5.25 6.63 -6.18
CA ALA A 157 5.19 6.85 -4.73
C ALA A 157 4.14 5.94 -4.06
N LEU A 158 2.94 5.85 -4.64
CA LEU A 158 1.88 4.97 -4.14
C LEU A 158 2.30 3.48 -4.18
N VAL A 159 2.95 3.06 -5.27
CA VAL A 159 3.48 1.71 -5.43
C VAL A 159 4.55 1.41 -4.37
N VAL A 160 5.50 2.32 -4.17
CA VAL A 160 6.54 2.17 -3.13
C VAL A 160 5.91 2.05 -1.75
N ALA A 161 4.91 2.87 -1.43
CA ALA A 161 4.20 2.79 -0.16
C ALA A 161 3.52 1.41 0.03
N VAL A 162 2.85 0.89 -0.99
CA VAL A 162 2.24 -0.45 -0.92
C VAL A 162 3.31 -1.53 -0.74
N LEU A 163 4.40 -1.50 -1.52
CA LEU A 163 5.43 -2.52 -1.45
C LEU A 163 6.17 -2.52 -0.11
N LEU A 164 6.54 -1.34 0.40
CA LEU A 164 7.28 -1.23 1.66
C LEU A 164 6.41 -1.39 2.91
N LEU A 165 5.13 -0.99 2.89
CA LEU A 165 4.28 -1.05 4.08
C LEU A 165 3.41 -2.30 4.15
N ALA A 166 2.88 -2.77 3.01
CA ALA A 166 1.92 -3.87 2.98
C ALA A 166 2.54 -5.21 2.54
N VAL A 167 3.44 -5.18 1.54
CA VAL A 167 4.07 -6.40 1.02
C VAL A 167 5.19 -6.87 1.95
N GLU A 168 6.13 -5.99 2.28
CA GLU A 168 7.14 -6.26 3.31
C GLU A 168 6.47 -6.46 4.67
N LYS A 169 7.04 -7.38 5.46
CA LYS A 169 6.46 -7.82 6.73
C LYS A 169 7.29 -7.27 7.89
N HIS A 170 6.64 -6.47 8.72
CA HIS A 170 7.19 -5.85 9.92
C HIS A 170 6.03 -5.48 10.88
N GLU A 171 6.34 -5.02 12.08
CA GLU A 171 5.34 -4.67 13.11
C GLU A 171 4.28 -3.67 12.64
N ALA A 172 4.64 -2.75 11.75
CA ALA A 172 3.70 -1.76 11.20
C ALA A 172 2.81 -2.27 10.04
N THR A 173 2.98 -3.51 9.54
CA THR A 173 2.22 -4.01 8.38
C THR A 173 0.69 -3.97 8.57
N PRO A 174 0.11 -4.25 9.76
CA PRO A 174 -1.32 -4.09 9.99
C PRO A 174 -1.84 -2.66 9.77
N PHE A 175 -0.96 -1.66 9.86
CA PHE A 175 -1.27 -0.24 9.67
C PHE A 175 -0.97 0.26 8.25
N ALA A 176 -0.53 -0.61 7.34
CA ALA A 176 -0.18 -0.24 5.96
C ALA A 176 -1.26 0.59 5.25
N PRO A 177 -2.59 0.33 5.41
CA PRO A 177 -3.60 1.13 4.74
C PRO A 177 -3.58 2.62 5.12
N VAL A 178 -3.13 2.99 6.34
CA VAL A 178 -2.93 4.40 6.72
C VAL A 178 -1.84 5.04 5.87
N GLY A 179 -0.65 4.44 5.80
CA GLY A 179 0.45 5.01 5.00
C GLY A 179 0.14 5.05 3.50
N VAL A 180 -0.56 4.03 2.98
CA VAL A 180 -0.98 3.99 1.57
C VAL A 180 -2.01 5.08 1.26
N GLY A 181 -3.03 5.26 2.11
CA GLY A 181 -4.03 6.32 1.95
C GLY A 181 -3.44 7.73 2.09
N LEU A 182 -2.51 7.94 3.04
CA LEU A 182 -1.78 9.20 3.18
C LEU A 182 -0.85 9.49 1.98
N THR A 183 -0.28 8.46 1.36
CA THR A 183 0.50 8.62 0.13
C THR A 183 -0.40 9.07 -1.03
N LEU A 184 -1.60 8.49 -1.15
CA LEU A 184 -2.58 8.93 -2.14
C LEU A 184 -3.04 10.38 -1.88
N PHE A 185 -3.27 10.75 -0.61
CA PHE A 185 -3.59 12.11 -0.19
C PHE A 185 -2.51 13.11 -0.66
N VAL A 186 -1.25 12.84 -0.37
CA VAL A 186 -0.12 13.71 -0.79
C VAL A 186 0.00 13.79 -2.31
N GLY A 187 -0.18 12.67 -3.02
CA GLY A 187 -0.22 12.67 -4.48
C GLY A 187 -1.32 13.57 -5.05
N HIS A 188 -2.50 13.59 -4.42
CA HIS A 188 -3.60 14.47 -4.81
C HIS A 188 -3.31 15.95 -4.50
N LEU A 189 -2.70 16.27 -3.35
CA LEU A 189 -2.31 17.65 -3.02
C LEU A 189 -1.46 18.29 -4.12
N TRP A 190 -0.58 17.51 -4.76
CA TRP A 190 0.22 17.99 -5.87
C TRP A 190 -0.54 17.95 -7.20
N ALA A 191 -1.08 16.78 -7.58
CA ALA A 191 -1.41 16.50 -8.96
C ALA A 191 -2.84 16.85 -9.38
N VAL A 192 -3.76 17.10 -8.43
CA VAL A 192 -5.18 17.39 -8.74
C VAL A 192 -5.30 18.57 -9.69
N PHE A 193 -4.59 19.66 -9.41
CA PHE A 193 -4.66 20.87 -10.23
C PHE A 193 -4.14 20.66 -11.67
N TYR A 194 -3.12 19.82 -11.85
CA TYR A 194 -2.45 19.67 -13.15
C TYR A 194 -3.05 18.58 -14.03
N THR A 195 -3.48 17.47 -13.41
CA THR A 195 -3.84 16.22 -14.11
C THR A 195 -5.13 15.59 -13.58
N GLY A 196 -5.72 16.12 -12.51
CA GLY A 196 -6.82 15.46 -11.79
C GLY A 196 -6.39 14.33 -10.84
N ALA A 197 -5.08 14.08 -10.71
CA ALA A 197 -4.47 13.07 -9.84
C ALA A 197 -5.09 11.68 -10.00
N CYS A 198 -4.79 11.03 -11.12
CA CYS A 198 -5.34 9.72 -11.42
C CYS A 198 -4.76 8.64 -10.49
N MET A 199 -3.44 8.39 -10.57
CA MET A 199 -2.71 7.32 -9.88
C MET A 199 -3.25 5.89 -10.08
N ASN A 200 -4.32 5.73 -10.85
CA ASN A 200 -5.14 4.53 -10.91
C ASN A 200 -5.94 4.53 -12.21
N THR A 201 -5.51 3.72 -13.17
CA THR A 201 -6.17 3.63 -14.48
C THR A 201 -7.67 3.33 -14.37
N ALA A 202 -8.13 2.54 -13.39
CA ALA A 202 -9.55 2.32 -13.18
C ALA A 202 -10.29 3.63 -12.82
N ARG A 203 -9.73 4.42 -11.88
CA ARG A 203 -10.27 5.73 -11.45
C ARG A 203 -10.43 6.74 -12.59
N ALA A 204 -9.57 6.69 -13.61
CA ALA A 204 -9.76 7.50 -14.82
C ALA A 204 -10.79 6.88 -15.76
N PHE A 205 -10.73 5.56 -15.96
CA PHE A 205 -11.53 4.86 -16.97
C PHE A 205 -13.03 4.87 -16.67
N GLY A 206 -13.46 4.57 -15.44
CA GLY A 206 -14.88 4.46 -15.10
C GLY A 206 -15.70 5.72 -15.41
N PRO A 207 -15.29 6.90 -14.93
CA PRO A 207 -15.97 8.16 -15.26
C PRO A 207 -15.98 8.46 -16.76
N ALA A 208 -14.90 8.15 -17.48
CA ALA A 208 -14.80 8.36 -18.92
C ALA A 208 -15.74 7.44 -19.72
N VAL A 209 -15.99 6.22 -19.24
CA VAL A 209 -17.01 5.32 -19.82
C VAL A 209 -18.41 5.88 -19.63
N VAL A 210 -18.73 6.38 -18.43
CA VAL A 210 -20.07 6.90 -18.11
C VAL A 210 -20.35 8.22 -18.82
N THR A 211 -19.35 9.11 -18.90
CA THR A 211 -19.49 10.39 -19.60
C THR A 211 -19.29 10.29 -21.11
N GLY A 212 -18.56 9.28 -21.59
CA GLY A 212 -18.26 9.04 -23.00
C GLY A 212 -16.93 9.65 -23.44
N PHE A 213 -16.15 8.91 -24.24
CA PHE A 213 -14.80 9.31 -24.69
C PHE A 213 -14.78 10.39 -25.80
N ASN A 214 -15.93 10.77 -26.34
CA ASN A 214 -16.01 11.63 -27.52
C ASN A 214 -15.80 13.13 -27.20
N PHE A 215 -15.63 13.50 -25.93
CA PHE A 215 -15.39 14.89 -25.55
C PHE A 215 -13.92 15.29 -25.73
N PRO A 216 -13.62 16.54 -26.14
CA PRO A 216 -12.24 17.01 -26.33
C PRO A 216 -11.33 16.84 -25.10
N GLU A 217 -11.91 16.92 -23.91
CA GLU A 217 -11.23 16.71 -22.62
C GLU A 217 -10.63 15.29 -22.49
N HIS A 218 -11.25 14.31 -23.14
CA HIS A 218 -10.80 12.91 -23.16
C HIS A 218 -9.78 12.60 -24.24
N SER A 219 -9.45 13.54 -25.12
CA SER A 219 -8.46 13.35 -26.20
C SER A 219 -7.09 12.89 -25.69
N LYS A 220 -6.75 13.23 -24.45
CA LYS A 220 -5.49 12.87 -23.78
C LYS A 220 -5.65 11.77 -22.73
N HIS A 221 -6.77 11.03 -22.74
CA HIS A 221 -7.06 10.01 -21.73
C HIS A 221 -5.98 8.91 -21.64
N TRP A 222 -5.27 8.64 -22.74
CA TRP A 222 -4.15 7.69 -22.77
C TRP A 222 -3.04 8.01 -21.75
N VAL A 223 -2.89 9.27 -21.33
CA VAL A 223 -1.94 9.69 -20.29
C VAL A 223 -2.19 8.95 -18.97
N TYR A 224 -3.45 8.67 -18.64
CA TYR A 224 -3.87 7.97 -17.42
C TYR A 224 -3.73 6.44 -17.51
N TRP A 225 -3.29 5.94 -18.65
CA TRP A 225 -2.84 4.57 -18.84
C TRP A 225 -1.32 4.50 -18.79
N VAL A 226 -0.65 5.34 -19.58
CA VAL A 226 0.81 5.32 -19.72
C VAL A 226 1.51 5.82 -18.44
N GLY A 227 1.09 6.94 -17.88
CA GLY A 227 1.71 7.51 -16.67
C GLY A 227 1.68 6.52 -15.50
N PRO A 228 0.49 6.07 -15.06
CA PRO A 228 0.39 5.09 -13.98
C PRO A 228 1.08 3.76 -14.29
N PHE A 229 1.07 3.28 -15.53
CA PHE A 229 1.82 2.08 -15.93
C PHE A 229 3.33 2.24 -15.71
N LEU A 230 3.91 3.35 -16.19
CA LEU A 230 5.32 3.66 -15.96
C LEU A 230 5.62 3.84 -14.47
N GLY A 231 4.67 4.40 -13.70
CA GLY A 231 4.78 4.51 -12.25
C GLY A 231 4.89 3.16 -11.55
N SER A 232 4.10 2.17 -11.97
CA SER A 232 4.25 0.78 -11.51
C SER A 232 5.63 0.22 -11.80
N LEU A 233 6.15 0.40 -13.02
CA LEU A 233 7.48 -0.06 -13.39
C LEU A 233 8.56 0.60 -12.54
N LEU A 234 8.51 1.93 -12.40
CA LEU A 234 9.49 2.70 -11.65
C LEU A 234 9.47 2.34 -10.16
N GLY A 235 8.29 2.28 -9.54
CA GLY A 235 8.14 1.93 -8.13
C GLY A 235 8.59 0.50 -7.83
N SER A 236 8.23 -0.47 -8.68
CA SER A 236 8.69 -1.85 -8.56
C SER A 236 10.20 -1.99 -8.77
N ALA A 237 10.79 -1.27 -9.74
CA ALA A 237 12.23 -1.27 -9.96
C ALA A 237 12.99 -0.67 -8.78
N PHE A 238 12.52 0.45 -8.24
CA PHE A 238 13.09 1.05 -7.04
C PHE A 238 13.04 0.11 -5.84
N TYR A 239 11.90 -0.54 -5.61
CA TYR A 239 11.76 -1.57 -4.59
C TYR A 239 12.74 -2.73 -4.79
N ALA A 240 12.91 -3.22 -6.03
CA ALA A 240 13.86 -4.29 -6.33
C ALA A 240 15.31 -3.87 -6.02
N ILE A 241 15.69 -2.62 -6.30
CA ILE A 241 17.01 -2.08 -5.93
C ILE A 241 17.18 -2.06 -4.42
N LEU A 242 16.18 -1.59 -3.65
CA LEU A 242 16.24 -1.62 -2.18
C LEU A 242 16.44 -3.04 -1.64
N LYS A 243 15.73 -4.02 -2.19
CA LYS A 243 15.89 -5.44 -1.82
C LYS A 243 17.27 -5.97 -2.18
N PHE A 244 17.81 -5.60 -3.34
CA PHE A 244 19.17 -5.97 -3.75
C PHE A 244 20.25 -5.39 -2.82
N MET A 245 20.01 -4.19 -2.27
CA MET A 245 20.90 -3.52 -1.32
C MET A 245 20.73 -3.97 0.14
N ASN A 246 19.87 -4.96 0.43
CA ASN A 246 19.51 -5.37 1.79
C ASN A 246 19.15 -4.18 2.71
N TYR A 247 18.25 -3.30 2.24
CA TYR A 247 17.94 -2.04 2.93
C TYR A 247 17.57 -2.19 4.42
N GLN A 248 17.07 -3.36 4.84
CA GLN A 248 16.73 -3.67 6.23
C GLN A 248 17.96 -3.61 7.16
N GLU A 249 19.16 -3.85 6.65
CA GLU A 249 20.42 -3.82 7.41
C GLU A 249 20.98 -2.40 7.58
N LEU A 250 20.48 -1.42 6.81
CA LEU A 250 21.01 -0.05 6.83
C LEU A 250 20.62 0.71 8.11
N ASN A 251 19.46 0.38 8.70
CA ASN A 251 19.02 0.98 9.96
C ASN A 251 18.16 -0.01 10.79
N PRO A 252 18.79 -1.06 11.37
CA PRO A 252 18.08 -2.16 12.02
C PRO A 252 17.43 -1.76 13.35
N ALA A 253 17.99 -0.77 14.04
CA ALA A 253 17.49 -0.30 15.33
C ALA A 253 16.20 0.54 15.21
N GLN A 254 15.95 1.17 14.05
CA GLN A 254 14.81 2.09 13.88
C GLN A 254 13.45 1.40 14.03
N ALA A 255 13.38 0.12 13.69
CA ALA A 255 12.17 -0.69 13.84
C ALA A 255 12.14 -1.47 15.17
N SER A 256 13.15 -1.30 16.02
CA SER A 256 13.22 -1.99 17.30
C SER A 256 12.22 -1.41 18.30
N THR A 257 11.54 -2.31 18.99
CA THR A 257 10.69 -2.00 20.14
C THR A 257 11.42 -2.22 21.47
N ARG A 258 12.69 -2.63 21.41
CA ARG A 258 13.47 -2.99 22.58
C ARG A 258 14.05 -1.74 23.24
N PRO A 259 13.84 -1.53 24.55
CA PRO A 259 14.34 -0.34 25.24
C PRO A 259 15.85 -0.16 25.11
N GLU A 260 16.62 -1.26 25.03
CA GLU A 260 18.08 -1.22 24.91
C GLU A 260 18.61 -0.63 23.59
N ASP A 261 17.78 -0.53 22.55
CA ASP A 261 18.17 0.07 21.27
C ASP A 261 17.93 1.59 21.24
N SER A 262 17.42 2.17 22.34
CA SER A 262 17.24 3.63 22.49
C SER A 262 18.57 4.34 22.78
N PRO A 263 18.74 5.61 22.37
CA PRO A 263 19.92 6.39 22.74
C PRO A 263 20.07 6.52 24.26
N ASP A 264 21.31 6.48 24.73
CA ASP A 264 21.63 6.78 26.13
C ASP A 264 21.20 8.21 26.51
N ALA A 265 20.93 8.41 27.81
CA ALA A 265 20.62 9.74 28.32
C ALA A 265 21.78 10.72 28.02
N PRO A 266 21.50 11.96 27.55
CA PRO A 266 22.54 12.94 27.29
C PRO A 266 23.37 13.20 28.54
N THR A 267 24.69 13.04 28.46
CA THR A 267 25.63 13.37 29.55
C THR A 267 25.83 14.89 29.63
N LEU A 268 24.76 15.65 29.93
CA LEU A 268 24.83 17.12 30.02
C LEU A 268 25.28 17.65 31.37
N PHE A 269 25.58 16.76 32.33
CA PHE A 269 26.24 17.13 33.58
C PHE A 269 27.36 16.14 33.85
N GLY A 270 28.59 16.54 33.53
CA GLY A 270 29.78 15.86 34.03
C GLY A 270 29.78 15.93 35.55
N GLY A 271 29.48 14.81 36.19
CA GLY A 271 29.40 14.72 37.64
C GLY A 271 29.27 13.27 38.09
N SER A 272 30.42 12.61 38.22
CA SER A 272 30.69 11.48 39.13
C SER A 272 29.50 10.99 39.98
N GLU A 273 29.00 9.79 39.68
CA GLU A 273 28.46 8.86 40.69
C GLU A 273 28.58 7.44 40.12
N LYS A 274 29.73 6.80 40.32
CA LYS A 274 29.92 5.71 41.30
C LYS A 274 28.83 4.63 41.22
N GLU A 275 29.19 3.58 40.48
CA GLU A 275 29.20 2.21 41.01
C GLU A 275 27.94 1.76 41.76
N ALA A 276 26.90 1.41 40.98
CA ALA A 276 25.81 0.59 41.50
C ALA A 276 26.34 -0.83 41.75
N ARG A 277 26.77 -1.09 42.98
CA ARG A 277 27.07 -2.41 43.55
C ARG A 277 26.06 -3.46 43.09
N LYS A 278 26.56 -4.54 42.49
CA LYS A 278 25.92 -5.86 42.59
C LYS A 278 25.87 -6.23 44.08
N PRO A 279 24.75 -6.74 44.63
CA PRO A 279 24.80 -7.38 45.93
C PRO A 279 25.49 -8.73 45.75
N GLU A 280 26.73 -8.83 46.24
CA GLU A 280 27.34 -10.11 46.59
C GLU A 280 26.52 -10.72 47.72
N SER A 281 25.87 -11.85 47.47
CA SER A 281 25.39 -12.74 48.52
C SER A 281 26.48 -13.78 48.81
N SER A 282 27.28 -13.52 49.84
CA SER A 282 28.18 -14.53 50.40
C SER A 282 28.24 -14.51 51.93
N GLY A 283 27.93 -15.66 52.53
CA GLY A 283 28.34 -16.11 53.88
C GLY A 283 27.22 -16.01 54.93
N GLY A 284 26.84 -17.06 55.68
CA GLY A 284 27.30 -18.44 55.88
C GLY A 284 26.19 -19.19 56.68
N ALA A 285 26.28 -20.44 57.11
CA ALA A 285 27.34 -21.43 57.21
C ALA A 285 26.71 -22.83 57.41
N ASP A 286 27.52 -23.85 57.13
CA ASP A 286 27.57 -25.18 57.75
C ASP A 286 26.38 -26.16 57.64
N ASN A 287 26.56 -27.19 56.82
CA ASN A 287 26.77 -28.53 57.40
C ASN A 287 27.53 -29.46 56.44
N ALA A 288 28.65 -29.98 56.94
CA ALA A 288 29.47 -30.99 56.30
C ALA A 288 28.83 -32.38 56.39
N SER A 289 28.98 -33.20 55.36
CA SER A 289 29.34 -34.63 55.50
C SER A 289 29.29 -35.36 54.15
N SER A 290 30.49 -35.71 53.68
CA SER A 290 30.90 -36.98 53.06
C SER A 290 29.99 -37.69 52.04
N SER A 291 30.47 -37.81 50.80
CA SER A 291 31.18 -39.01 50.30
C SER A 291 31.03 -39.14 48.78
N ASN A 292 32.17 -39.11 48.10
CA ASN A 292 32.34 -39.54 46.72
C ASN A 292 32.47 -41.08 46.66
N VAL A 293 32.47 -41.63 45.43
CA VAL A 293 32.82 -43.02 45.00
C VAL A 293 31.54 -43.85 44.70
N LYS A 294 31.24 -44.40 43.51
CA LYS A 294 32.05 -45.17 42.54
C LYS A 294 31.33 -45.35 41.17
N ARG A 295 32.11 -45.78 40.17
CA ARG A 295 31.86 -46.10 38.74
C ARG A 295 30.81 -47.21 38.46
N LYS A 296 30.09 -47.06 37.32
CA LYS A 296 29.68 -47.98 36.18
C LYS A 296 29.34 -49.49 36.46
N PRO A 297 28.77 -50.25 35.48
CA PRO A 297 27.64 -50.05 34.53
C PRO A 297 26.71 -51.31 34.46
N ASN A 298 25.86 -51.42 33.41
CA ASN A 298 25.10 -52.59 32.90
C ASN A 298 23.62 -52.74 33.29
N GLY A 299 22.82 -53.14 32.30
CA GLY A 299 21.53 -53.83 32.50
C GLY A 299 20.50 -53.54 31.42
N SER A 300 20.44 -54.42 30.42
CA SER A 300 19.41 -54.59 29.40
C SER A 300 18.08 -55.15 29.94
N GLU A 301 17.11 -55.34 29.03
CA GLU A 301 15.80 -56.03 29.14
C GLU A 301 14.64 -55.13 29.59
N ALA A 302 13.46 -55.07 28.95
CA ALA A 302 12.92 -55.69 27.74
C ALA A 302 11.78 -54.78 27.21
#